data_AF-A0A349CZ33-F1
#
_entry.id   AF-A0A349CZ33-F1
#
_cell.length_a   1.000
_cell.length_b   1.000
_cell.length_c   1.000
_cell.angle_alpha   90.00
_cell.angle_beta   90.00
_cell.angle_gamma   90.00
#
_symmetry.space_group_name_H-M   'P 1'
#
loop_
_entity.id
_entity.type
_entity.pdbx_description
1 polymer ?
#
loop_
_entity_poly.entity_id
_entity_poly.type
_entity_poly.pdbx_seq_one_letter_code
_entity_poly.pdbx_strand_id
1 'polypeptide(L)' 'TRDEAIAAGLFGTVDDVVRPRIGDVLVAARQSIAYYDDRVTDTSSQKMVGQHGSLTSEERTVPLIRLGAFAR' A
#
# COMPACT_ATOMS: atom_id res chain seq x y z
N THR A 1 -5.64 2.99 -14.14
CA THR A 1 -5.15 1.70 -14.67
C THR A 1 -3.81 1.35 -14.04
N ARG A 2 -3.31 0.11 -14.24
CA ARG A 2 -1.94 -0.28 -13.85
C ARG A 2 -0.91 0.73 -14.37
N ASP A 3 -0.98 1.03 -15.66
CA ASP A 3 -0.01 1.87 -16.35
C ASP A 3 -0.03 3.31 -15.83
N GLU A 4 -1.21 3.86 -15.56
CA GLU A 4 -1.37 5.18 -14.93
C GLU A 4 -0.74 5.23 -13.54
N ALA A 5 -0.92 4.18 -12.73
CA ALA A 5 -0.36 4.12 -11.38
C ALA A 5 1.18 4.04 -11.38
N ILE A 6 1.76 3.29 -12.34
CA ILE A 6 3.20 3.23 -12.56
C ILE A 6 3.73 4.59 -13.04
N ALA A 7 3.06 5.20 -14.04
CA ALA A 7 3.44 6.52 -14.56
C ALA A 7 3.36 7.63 -13.50
N ALA A 8 2.40 7.54 -12.57
CA ALA A 8 2.29 8.42 -11.41
C ALA A 8 3.35 8.16 -10.33
N GLY A 9 4.21 7.16 -10.49
CA GLY A 9 5.33 6.87 -9.59
C GLY A 9 4.92 6.19 -8.28
N LEU A 10 3.72 5.62 -8.19
CA LEU A 10 3.21 5.04 -6.93
C LEU A 10 4.03 3.86 -6.41
N PHE A 11 4.77 3.19 -7.28
CA PHE A 11 5.56 1.98 -6.96
C PHE A 11 7.08 2.16 -7.14
N GLY A 12 7.54 3.34 -7.59
CA GLY A 12 8.93 3.52 -8.03
C GLY A 12 9.26 2.75 -9.32
N THR A 13 10.49 2.30 -9.46
CA THR A 13 10.91 1.46 -10.60
C THR A 13 10.25 0.08 -10.51
N VAL A 14 9.46 -0.27 -11.51
CA VAL A 14 8.75 -1.55 -11.56
C VAL A 14 9.47 -2.50 -12.52
N ASP A 15 9.87 -3.67 -12.02
CA ASP A 15 10.39 -4.76 -12.83
C ASP A 15 9.26 -5.45 -13.62
N ASP A 16 9.55 -5.87 -14.85
CA ASP A 16 8.61 -6.57 -15.73
C ASP A 16 8.04 -7.84 -15.09
N VAL A 17 8.79 -8.54 -14.23
CA VAL A 17 8.28 -9.74 -13.53
C VAL A 17 7.26 -9.40 -12.44
N VAL A 18 7.26 -8.16 -11.95
CA VAL A 18 6.34 -7.66 -10.91
C VAL A 18 5.13 -6.97 -11.52
N ARG A 19 5.28 -6.34 -12.69
CA ARG A 19 4.21 -5.60 -13.39
C ARG A 19 2.87 -6.33 -13.44
N PRO A 20 2.77 -7.64 -13.75
CA PRO A 20 1.49 -8.35 -13.81
C PRO A 20 0.75 -8.46 -12.47
N ARG A 21 1.44 -8.26 -11.33
CA ARG A 21 0.85 -8.33 -9.98
C ARG A 21 0.06 -7.07 -9.62
N ILE A 22 0.28 -5.96 -10.31
CA ILE A 22 -0.44 -4.71 -10.08
C ILE A 22 -1.80 -4.82 -10.79
N GLY A 23 -2.90 -4.61 -10.08
CA GLY A 23 -4.24 -4.65 -10.68
C GLY A 23 -4.47 -3.52 -11.70
N ASP A 24 -5.39 -3.74 -12.64
CA ASP A 24 -5.84 -2.68 -13.55
C ASP A 24 -6.70 -1.63 -12.84
N VAL A 25 -7.31 -2.01 -11.72
CA VAL A 25 -8.03 -1.12 -10.82
C VAL A 25 -7.34 -1.13 -9.47
N LEU A 26 -7.08 0.07 -8.94
CA LEU A 26 -6.50 0.26 -7.61
C LEU A 26 -7.48 1.08 -6.77
N VAL A 27 -7.68 0.65 -5.53
CA VAL A 27 -8.55 1.33 -4.56
C VAL A 27 -7.70 1.69 -3.35
N ALA A 28 -7.69 2.98 -3.00
CA ALA A 28 -6.94 3.51 -1.87
C ALA A 28 -7.91 4.29 -0.96
N ALA A 29 -7.97 3.95 0.32
CA ALA A 29 -8.84 4.62 1.28
C ALA A 29 -8.40 6.07 1.50
N ARG A 30 -9.33 7.03 1.53
CA ARG A 30 -9.02 8.46 1.80
C ARG A 30 -9.43 8.91 3.20
N GLN A 31 -9.98 7.99 3.99
CA GLN A 31 -10.47 8.20 5.34
C GLN A 31 -10.03 7.01 6.20
N SER A 32 -10.24 7.08 7.52
CA SER A 32 -9.95 5.99 8.46
C SER A 32 -10.94 4.83 8.32
N ILE A 33 -10.89 4.16 7.18
CA ILE A 33 -11.76 3.04 6.80
C ILE A 33 -10.93 1.94 6.13
N ALA A 34 -11.40 0.71 6.20
CA ALA A 34 -10.86 -0.42 5.45
C ALA A 34 -11.95 -1.03 4.58
N TYR A 35 -11.60 -1.45 3.37
CA TYR A 35 -12.51 -2.15 2.47
C TYR A 35 -12.38 -3.66 2.72
N TYR A 36 -13.51 -4.32 2.95
CA TYR A 36 -13.59 -5.76 3.07
C TYR A 36 -14.55 -6.31 2.01
N ASP A 37 -14.23 -7.49 1.52
CA ASP A 37 -15.18 -8.30 0.75
C ASP A 37 -15.94 -9.18 1.75
N ASP A 38 -17.22 -8.90 1.96
CA ASP A 38 -18.07 -9.65 2.89
C ASP A 38 -18.55 -10.99 2.34
N ARG A 39 -18.28 -11.27 1.05
CA ARG A 39 -18.60 -12.54 0.40
C ARG A 39 -17.64 -13.67 0.81
N VAL A 40 -16.48 -13.34 1.38
CA VAL A 40 -15.49 -14.34 1.80
C VAL A 40 -15.88 -14.99 3.12
N THR A 41 -15.64 -16.30 3.24
CA THR A 41 -16.01 -17.06 4.45
C THR A 41 -15.12 -16.74 5.65
N ASP A 42 -13.84 -16.44 5.42
CA ASP A 42 -12.90 -16.00 6.47
C ASP A 42 -12.90 -14.48 6.62
N THR A 43 -13.47 -14.00 7.72
CA THR A 43 -13.57 -12.58 8.09
C THR A 43 -12.64 -12.21 9.26
N SER A 44 -11.67 -13.06 9.60
CA SER A 44 -10.77 -12.84 10.73
C SER A 44 -10.03 -11.50 10.69
N SER A 45 -9.67 -11.02 9.50
CA SER A 45 -9.00 -9.73 9.27
C SER A 45 -9.85 -8.52 9.71
N GLN A 46 -11.19 -8.63 9.71
CA GLN A 46 -12.09 -7.56 10.15
C GLN A 46 -12.00 -7.28 11.66
N LYS A 47 -11.41 -8.21 12.44
CA LYS A 47 -11.21 -8.06 13.88
C LYS A 47 -9.92 -7.29 14.23
N MET A 48 -9.10 -6.93 13.25
CA MET A 48 -7.89 -6.15 13.49
C MET A 48 -8.24 -4.75 13.98
N VAL A 49 -7.54 -4.32 15.04
CA VAL A 49 -7.74 -2.99 15.65
C VAL A 49 -7.19 -1.87 14.76
N GLY A 50 -6.15 -2.14 13.96
CA GLY A 50 -5.50 -1.16 13.11
C GLY A 50 -5.16 -1.73 11.73
N GLN A 51 -5.29 -0.88 10.71
CA GLN A 51 -4.95 -1.16 9.31
C GLN A 51 -4.21 0.04 8.72
N HIS A 52 -3.37 -0.21 7.72
CA HIS A 52 -2.74 0.82 6.89
C HIS A 52 -2.60 0.30 5.46
N GLY A 53 -2.34 1.17 4.50
CA GLY A 53 -2.02 0.75 3.13
C GLY A 53 -2.36 1.78 2.05
N SER A 54 -2.91 2.93 2.42
CA SER A 54 -3.19 4.00 1.47
C SER A 54 -2.00 4.95 1.28
N LEU A 55 -2.28 6.06 0.59
CA LEU A 55 -1.28 7.02 0.11
C LEU A 55 -1.16 8.26 1.01
N THR A 56 -1.74 8.26 2.21
CA THR A 56 -1.65 9.39 3.15
C THR A 56 -0.26 9.48 3.77
N SER A 57 0.09 10.63 4.37
CA SER A 57 1.34 10.80 5.11
C SER A 57 1.35 9.95 6.38
N GLU A 58 0.19 9.85 7.02
CA GLU A 58 -0.04 9.13 8.27
C GLU A 58 0.21 7.63 8.09
N GLU A 59 -0.12 7.07 6.92
CA GLU A 59 0.04 5.65 6.65
C GLU A 59 1.40 5.26 6.06
N ARG A 60 2.16 6.21 5.49
CA ARG A 60 3.43 5.92 4.80
C ARG A 60 4.68 6.38 5.53
N THR A 61 4.56 7.26 6.52
CA THR A 61 5.72 7.79 7.23
C THR A 61 6.27 6.75 8.20
N VAL A 62 7.46 6.23 7.91
CA VAL A 62 8.19 5.32 8.80
C VAL A 62 9.43 6.05 9.34
N PRO A 63 9.56 6.23 10.67
CA PRO A 63 10.73 6.88 11.25
C PRO A 63 12.01 6.08 10.96
N LEU A 64 13.05 6.77 10.48
CA LEU A 64 14.40 6.21 10.33
C LEU A 64 15.31 6.81 11.40
N ILE A 65 15.66 6.02 12.41
CA ILE A 65 16.67 6.41 13.40
C ILE A 65 18.03 5.89 12.93
N ARG A 66 18.93 6.80 12.58
CA ARG A 66 20.30 6.44 12.15
C ARG A 66 21.19 6.35 13.39
N LEU A 67 21.67 5.15 13.72
CA LEU A 67 22.78 4.97 14.66
C LEU A 67 24.10 4.88 13.87
N GLY A 68 25.20 5.25 14.51
CA GLY A 68 26.50 5.58 13.89
C GLY A 68 27.07 4.53 12.93
N ALA A 69 26.72 4.66 11.65
CA ALA A 69 27.46 4.24 10.44
C ALA A 69 26.66 4.48 9.14
N PHE A 70 25.56 5.24 9.15
CA PHE A 70 24.86 5.59 7.91
C PHE A 70 25.62 6.72 7.19
N ALA A 71 26.56 6.37 6.31
CA ALA A 71 27.12 7.28 5.33
C ALA A 71 26.16 7.38 4.13
N ARG A 72 25.82 8.62 3.75
CA ARG A 72 24.90 8.94 2.66
C ARG A 72 25.50 8.59 1.30
#